data_AF-A0A7C0U8R1-F1
#
_entry.id   AF-A0A7C0U8R1-F1
#
_cell.length_a   1.000
_cell.length_b   1.000
_cell.length_c   1.000
_cell.angle_alpha   90.00
_cell.angle_beta   90.00
_cell.angle_gamma   90.00
#
_symmetry.space_group_name_H-M   'P 1'
#
loop_
_entity.id
_entity.type
_entity.pdbx_description
1 polymer ?
#
loop_
_entity_poly.entity_id
_entity_poly.type
_entity_poly.pdbx_seq_one_letter_code
_entity_poly.pdbx_strand_id
1 'polypeptide(L)'
;MMDRHPHPDSVRAGQIAARVISEVASAIKPGVSVLKICHLAERKILEYGATGLAFPCNVSINEEAAHYTSPRGDKRVFPDQGLVKLDLGAHVNGYLSD
;
A
#
# COMPACT_ATOMS: atom_id res chain seq x y z
N MET A 1 -15.49 30.66 10.28
CA MET A 1 -14.33 29.89 10.76
C MET A 1 -14.26 28.61 9.94
N MET A 2 -13.12 28.29 9.33
CA MET A 2 -12.93 26.97 8.72
C MET A 2 -12.92 25.92 9.85
N ASP A 3 -13.68 24.84 9.66
CA ASP A 3 -13.61 23.68 10.53
C ASP A 3 -12.17 23.14 10.53
N ARG A 4 -11.60 22.93 11.71
CA ARG A 4 -10.20 22.49 11.89
C ARG A 4 -10.06 20.97 11.96
N HIS A 5 -11.16 20.23 11.84
CA HIS A 5 -11.12 18.78 11.84
C HIS A 5 -10.76 18.26 10.44
N PRO A 6 -9.95 17.19 10.34
CA PRO A 6 -9.71 16.55 9.06
C PRO A 6 -11.03 16.06 8.47
N HIS A 7 -11.16 16.16 7.14
CA HIS A 7 -12.37 15.71 6.45
C HIS A 7 -12.65 14.22 6.77
N PRO A 8 -13.90 13.81 7.07
CA PRO A 8 -14.21 12.44 7.45
C PRO A 8 -13.72 11.39 6.44
N ASP A 9 -13.77 11.70 5.14
CA ASP A 9 -13.26 10.80 4.10
C ASP A 9 -11.73 10.68 4.12
N SER A 10 -10.98 11.75 4.48
CA SER A 10 -9.53 11.65 4.69
C SER A 10 -9.20 10.74 5.87
N VAL A 11 -9.96 10.86 6.97
CA VAL A 11 -9.80 9.98 8.14
C VAL A 11 -10.10 8.53 7.76
N ARG A 12 -11.19 8.30 7.01
CA ARG A 12 -11.57 6.97 6.54
C ARG A 12 -10.53 6.36 5.59
N ALA A 13 -10.00 7.15 4.65
CA ALA A 13 -8.93 6.71 3.75
C ALA A 13 -7.69 6.26 4.55
N GLY A 14 -7.24 7.07 5.52
CA GLY A 14 -6.11 6.73 6.39
C GLY A 14 -6.34 5.48 7.24
N GLN A 15 -7.56 5.27 7.74
CA GLN A 15 -7.93 4.05 8.47
C GLN A 15 -7.85 2.79 7.60
N ILE A 16 -8.29 2.89 6.33
CA ILE A 16 -8.18 1.80 5.36
C ILE A 16 -6.70 1.50 5.08
N ALA A 17 -5.90 2.53 4.73
CA ALA A 17 -4.48 2.38 4.45
C ALA A 17 -3.71 1.74 5.63
N ALA A 18 -3.91 2.24 6.85
CA ALA A 18 -3.27 1.71 8.06
C ALA A 18 -3.60 0.23 8.33
N ARG A 19 -4.86 -0.17 8.10
CA ARG A 19 -5.28 -1.57 8.20
C ARG A 19 -4.58 -2.43 7.15
N VAL A 20 -4.55 -1.98 5.90
CA VAL A 20 -3.91 -2.72 4.81
C VAL A 20 -2.41 -2.86 5.03
N ILE A 21 -1.71 -1.80 5.47
CA ILE A 21 -0.28 -1.85 5.82
C ILE A 21 -0.02 -2.95 6.84
N SER A 22 -0.81 -2.98 7.92
CA SER A 22 -0.65 -3.97 9.00
C SER A 22 -0.83 -5.41 8.49
N GLU A 23 -1.85 -5.65 7.66
CA GLU A 23 -2.12 -6.98 7.09
C GLU A 23 -1.06 -7.39 6.06
N VAL A 24 -0.68 -6.50 5.14
CA VAL A 24 0.26 -6.77 4.06
C VAL A 24 1.67 -6.97 4.59
N ALA A 25 2.10 -6.19 5.58
CA ALA A 25 3.41 -6.34 6.22
C ALA A 25 3.61 -7.77 6.77
N SER A 26 2.56 -8.40 7.31
CA SER A 26 2.64 -9.78 7.81
C SER A 26 2.82 -10.85 6.72
N ALA A 27 2.48 -10.51 5.46
CA ALA A 27 2.62 -11.39 4.30
C ALA A 27 3.98 -11.27 3.60
N ILE A 28 4.76 -10.22 3.91
CA ILE A 28 6.11 -10.01 3.37
C ILE A 28 7.07 -10.97 4.06
N LYS A 29 7.54 -11.98 3.32
CA LYS A 29 8.46 -13.03 3.80
C LYS A 29 9.44 -13.42 2.69
N PRO A 30 10.63 -13.92 3.03
CA PRO A 30 11.58 -14.44 2.04
C PRO A 30 10.93 -15.37 1.01
N GLY A 31 11.31 -15.22 -0.25
CA GLY A 31 10.80 -16.01 -1.37
C GLY A 31 9.38 -15.68 -1.83
N VAL A 32 8.63 -14.84 -1.11
CA VAL A 32 7.32 -14.36 -1.59
C VAL A 32 7.51 -13.41 -2.77
N SER A 33 6.67 -13.55 -3.80
CA SER A 33 6.66 -12.66 -4.96
C SER A 33 6.26 -11.23 -4.58
N VAL A 34 7.03 -10.23 -5.03
CA VAL A 34 6.71 -8.82 -4.85
C VAL A 34 5.39 -8.46 -5.55
N LEU A 35 5.17 -8.99 -6.77
CA LEU A 35 3.92 -8.84 -7.52
C LEU A 35 2.70 -9.31 -6.70
N LYS A 36 2.84 -10.44 -5.99
CA LYS A 36 1.77 -10.96 -5.14
C LYS A 36 1.45 -10.01 -3.98
N ILE A 37 2.44 -9.31 -3.45
CA ILE A 37 2.25 -8.31 -2.38
C ILE A 37 1.57 -7.06 -2.91
N CYS A 38 2.00 -6.51 -4.05
CA CYS A 38 1.33 -5.38 -4.69
C CYS A 38 -0.16 -5.68 -4.94
N HIS A 39 -0.47 -6.82 -5.56
CA HIS A 39 -1.86 -7.23 -5.80
C HIS A 39 -2.67 -7.47 -4.51
N LEU A 40 -2.02 -8.00 -3.46
CA LEU A 40 -2.68 -8.20 -2.17
C LEU A 40 -3.09 -6.86 -1.55
N ALA A 41 -2.17 -5.89 -1.51
CA ALA A 41 -2.42 -4.56 -0.97
C ALA A 41 -3.56 -3.86 -1.72
N GLU A 42 -3.47 -3.80 -3.04
CA GLU A 42 -4.45 -3.11 -3.89
C GLU A 42 -5.84 -3.73 -3.78
N ARG A 43 -5.92 -5.06 -3.81
CA ARG A 43 -7.20 -5.77 -3.58
C ARG A 43 -7.77 -5.45 -2.21
N LYS A 44 -6.95 -5.43 -1.17
CA LYS A 44 -7.40 -5.19 0.22
C LYS A 44 -7.91 -3.76 0.43
N ILE A 45 -7.29 -2.78 -0.22
CA ILE A 45 -7.77 -1.39 -0.22
C ILE A 45 -9.21 -1.32 -0.76
N LEU A 46 -9.47 -1.98 -1.89
CA LEU A 46 -10.81 -2.02 -2.49
C LEU A 46 -11.80 -2.83 -1.64
N GLU A 47 -11.39 -3.98 -1.09
CA GLU A 47 -12.22 -4.81 -0.21
C GLU A 47 -12.67 -4.08 1.05
N TYR A 48 -11.84 -3.17 1.58
CA TYR A 48 -12.17 -2.36 2.75
C TYR A 48 -12.95 -1.08 2.43
N GLY A 49 -13.40 -0.95 1.18
CA GLY A 49 -14.38 0.06 0.79
C GLY A 49 -13.78 1.43 0.48
N ALA A 50 -12.51 1.49 0.09
CA ALA A 50 -11.97 2.66 -0.57
C ALA A 50 -12.65 2.83 -1.94
N THR A 51 -12.80 4.07 -2.39
CA THR A 51 -13.27 4.35 -3.76
C THR A 51 -12.22 3.91 -4.79
N GLY A 52 -10.94 3.94 -4.42
CA GLY A 52 -9.84 3.51 -5.25
C GLY A 52 -8.49 3.59 -4.54
N LEU A 53 -7.43 3.30 -5.29
CA LEU A 53 -6.04 3.46 -4.87
C LEU A 53 -5.63 4.93 -5.06
N ALA A 54 -4.99 5.55 -4.07
CA ALA A 54 -4.43 6.88 -4.26
C ALA A 54 -3.27 6.87 -5.28
N PHE A 55 -2.49 5.79 -5.26
CA PHE A 55 -1.40 5.49 -6.19
C PHE A 55 -1.12 3.96 -6.18
N PRO A 56 -0.38 3.40 -7.16
CA PRO A 56 -0.05 1.97 -7.19
C PRO A 56 0.68 1.53 -5.92
N CYS A 57 0.53 0.28 -5.48
CA CYS A 57 1.31 -0.18 -4.32
C CYS A 57 2.80 -0.26 -4.68
N ASN A 58 3.61 0.37 -3.83
CA ASN A 58 5.07 0.49 -3.95
C ASN A 58 5.75 -0.47 -2.96
N VAL A 59 6.74 -1.23 -3.44
CA VAL A 59 7.55 -2.14 -2.63
C VAL A 59 9.01 -2.01 -3.04
N SER A 60 9.77 -1.21 -2.31
CA SER A 60 11.19 -0.95 -2.61
C SER A 60 12.09 -1.75 -1.67
N ILE A 61 13.09 -2.44 -2.21
CA ILE A 61 13.96 -3.35 -1.44
C ILE A 61 15.39 -2.78 -1.38
N ASN A 62 15.99 -2.83 -0.18
CA ASN A 62 17.37 -2.40 0.08
C ASN A 62 17.65 -0.97 -0.41
N GLU A 63 18.57 -0.80 -1.36
CA GLU A 63 19.05 0.48 -1.90
C GLU A 63 18.00 1.29 -2.67
N GLU A 64 16.90 0.66 -3.09
CA GLU A 64 15.83 1.37 -3.81
C GLU A 64 15.13 2.35 -2.87
N ALA A 65 15.15 3.65 -3.17
CA ALA A 65 14.55 4.62 -2.27
C ALA A 65 13.01 4.50 -2.19
N ALA A 66 12.34 4.53 -3.34
CA ALA A 66 10.89 4.56 -3.47
C ALA A 66 10.46 4.15 -4.90
N HIS A 67 9.16 4.17 -5.17
CA HIS A 67 8.60 4.17 -6.54
C HIS A 67 8.76 2.86 -7.33
N TYR A 68 9.19 1.77 -6.68
CA TYR A 68 9.11 0.45 -7.31
C TYR A 68 7.70 -0.11 -7.16
N THR A 69 6.98 -0.25 -8.26
CA THR A 69 5.77 -1.09 -8.33
C THR A 69 6.02 -2.24 -9.28
N SER A 70 5.53 -3.44 -8.92
CA SER A 70 5.85 -4.66 -9.65
C SER A 70 5.08 -4.71 -10.98
N PRO A 71 5.77 -4.76 -12.14
CA PRO A 71 5.09 -4.82 -13.43
C PRO A 71 4.51 -6.22 -13.70
N ARG A 72 3.65 -6.32 -14.70
CA ARG A 72 3.08 -7.60 -15.14
C ARG A 72 4.20 -8.60 -15.48
N GLY A 73 4.14 -9.78 -14.87
CA GLY A 73 5.09 -10.87 -15.13
C GLY A 73 6.42 -10.74 -14.38
N ASP A 74 6.52 -9.77 -13.46
CA ASP A 74 7.68 -9.65 -12.58
C ASP A 74 7.91 -10.93 -11.76
N LYS A 75 9.17 -11.37 -11.75
CA LYS A 75 9.63 -12.57 -11.05
C LYS A 75 10.37 -12.24 -9.76
N ARG A 76 10.45 -10.97 -9.38
CA ARG A 76 11.12 -10.53 -8.16
C ARG A 76 10.46 -11.14 -6.92
N VAL A 77 11.30 -11.61 -6.01
CA VAL A 77 10.92 -12.15 -4.71
C VAL A 77 11.68 -11.43 -3.60
N PHE A 78 11.14 -11.45 -2.37
CA PHE A 78 11.86 -10.89 -1.23
C PHE A 78 13.10 -11.73 -0.89
N PRO A 79 14.23 -11.09 -0.53
CA PRO A 79 15.44 -11.79 -0.11
C PRO A 79 15.26 -12.40 1.29
N ASP A 80 16.16 -13.31 1.67
CA ASP A 80 16.20 -13.92 3.01
C ASP A 80 16.43 -12.89 4.12
N GLN A 81 17.21 -11.85 3.81
CA GLN A 81 17.50 -10.73 4.70
C GLN A 81 17.53 -9.44 3.90
N GLY A 82 17.07 -8.34 4.50
CA GLY A 82 17.07 -7.03 3.87
C GLY A 82 16.09 -6.06 4.51
N LEU A 83 15.98 -4.88 3.89
CA LEU A 83 15.03 -3.85 4.29
C LEU A 83 13.98 -3.68 3.19
N VAL A 84 12.71 -3.79 3.55
CA VAL A 84 11.58 -3.56 2.65
C VAL A 84 10.87 -2.28 3.06
N LYS A 85 10.62 -1.40 2.10
CA LYS A 85 9.74 -0.24 2.26
C LYS A 85 8.44 -0.56 1.53
N LEU A 86 7.36 -0.67 2.30
CA LEU A 86 6.00 -0.82 1.81
C LEU A 86 5.34 0.55 1.84
N ASP A 87 4.83 0.97 0.70
CA ASP A 87 4.22 2.28 0.50
C ASP A 87 2.93 2.07 -0.32
N LEU A 88 1.81 2.54 0.23
CA LEU A 88 0.47 2.34 -0.33
C LEU A 88 -0.47 3.42 0.13
N GLY A 89 -1.37 3.84 -0.75
CA GLY A 89 -2.36 4.86 -0.43
C GLY A 89 -3.75 4.46 -0.91
N ALA A 90 -4.77 4.81 -0.14
CA ALA A 90 -6.17 4.66 -0.49
C ALA A 90 -6.82 6.03 -0.69
N HIS A 91 -7.90 6.09 -1.47
CA HIS A 91 -8.76 7.27 -1.46
C HIS A 91 -10.23 6.94 -1.24
N VAL A 92 -10.93 7.85 -0.58
CA VAL A 92 -12.40 7.84 -0.43
C VAL A 92 -12.92 9.12 -1.04
N ASN A 93 -13.75 9.04 -2.08
CA ASN A 93 -14.31 10.21 -2.79
C ASN A 93 -13.28 11.26 -3.24
N GLY A 94 -12.05 10.84 -3.56
CA GLY A 94 -10.94 11.72 -3.95
C GLY A 94 -10.12 12.27 -2.78
N TYR A 95 -10.50 12.00 -1.53
CA TYR A 95 -9.67 12.31 -0.36
C TYR A 95 -8.61 11.23 -0.17
N LEU A 96 -7.35 11.63 -0.30
CA LEU A 96 -6.20 10.71 -0.33
C LEU A 96 -5.70 10.40 1.08
N SER A 97 -5.13 9.20 1.19
CA SER A 97 -4.21 8.78 2.23
C SER A 97 -2.96 8.22 1.56
N ASP A 98 -1.85 8.36 2.27
CA ASP A 98 -0.51 7.90 1.93
C ASP A 98 0.08 7.34 3.23
#